data_AF-A0A399Z932-F1
#
_entry.id   AF-A0A399Z932-F1
#
_cell.length_a   1.000
_cell.length_b   1.000
_cell.length_c   1.000
_cell.angle_alpha   90.00
_cell.angle_beta   90.00
_cell.angle_gamma   90.00
#
_symmetry.space_group_name_H-M   'P 1'
#
loop_
_entity.id
_entity.type
_entity.pdbx_description
1 polymer ?
#
loop_
_entity_poly.entity_id
_entity_poly.type
_entity_poly.pdbx_seq_one_letter_code
_entity_poly.pdbx_strand_id
1 'polypeptide(L)'
;MRNRTIFQPRASNARWIWRAPSRNCSPRIRKTRRCRRRARRRIEQICRAAAAQKFIAAGAYRAAVHENAVANSLGAWAYHVGTIADLHTVTLNDAGTASGFASDASPDARALDAAQVARTALDKAQRSQNPIALAPGEYTVVLEPEAVASVLQYTAWNTFNALAVQEERSFVRGRRGEQLFSPLVSVYDDGNARDTFALPFDFEGTPRQKVTLIEKGCAQAVVYDTFTARRDGVASTGHSLPAPNLVGPLPQHLFLAPGAASAPN
;
A
#
# COMPACT_ATOMS: atom_id res chain seq x y z
N MET A 1 -13.92 14.69 -10.39
CA MET A 1 -13.59 15.82 -9.49
C MET A 1 -12.86 15.29 -8.27
N ARG A 2 -11.56 15.54 -8.18
CA ARG A 2 -10.67 15.01 -7.14
C ARG A 2 -10.66 15.97 -5.94
N ASN A 3 -11.15 15.52 -4.77
CA ASN A 3 -10.83 16.17 -3.50
C ASN A 3 -9.53 15.56 -2.97
N ARG A 4 -8.40 16.20 -3.26
CA ARG A 4 -7.19 16.07 -2.45
C ARG A 4 -7.16 17.25 -1.48
N THR A 5 -7.06 16.98 -0.19
CA THR A 5 -6.84 18.01 0.82
C THR A 5 -5.41 17.84 1.32
N ILE A 6 -4.53 18.78 0.95
CA ILE A 6 -3.18 18.91 1.49
C ILE A 6 -3.26 20.00 2.57
N PHE A 7 -2.74 19.71 3.76
CA PHE A 7 -2.68 20.62 4.91
C PHE A 7 -1.28 21.25 5.02
N GLN A 8 -1.21 22.56 5.30
CA GLN A 8 -0.04 23.21 5.87
C GLN A 8 -0.43 23.91 7.19
N PRO A 9 0.48 24.02 8.17
CA PRO A 9 0.13 24.53 9.50
C PRO A 9 0.37 26.04 9.61
N ARG A 10 -0.59 26.78 10.16
CA ARG A 10 -0.29 27.97 10.97
C ARG A 10 -1.19 28.02 12.19
N ALA A 11 -0.58 28.54 13.25
CA ALA A 11 -0.91 28.33 14.65
C ALA A 11 -2.16 29.08 15.14
N SER A 12 -2.63 28.58 16.28
CA SER A 12 -3.60 29.14 17.24
C SER A 12 -5.08 29.14 16.80
N ASN A 13 -5.89 28.47 17.62
CA ASN A 13 -7.35 28.26 17.54
C ASN A 13 -7.83 27.23 16.50
N ALA A 14 -7.65 25.94 16.83
CA ALA A 14 -8.25 24.82 16.09
C ALA A 14 -9.79 24.78 16.27
N ARG A 15 -10.51 25.58 15.48
CA ARG A 15 -11.92 25.32 15.13
C ARG A 15 -11.96 24.45 13.89
N TRP A 16 -12.37 23.19 14.06
CA TRP A 16 -12.55 22.24 12.97
C TRP A 16 -13.76 22.63 12.10
N ILE A 17 -13.54 22.89 10.81
CA ILE A 17 -14.61 23.16 9.84
C ILE A 17 -14.97 21.86 9.11
N TRP A 18 -16.15 21.30 9.41
CA TRP A 18 -16.82 20.28 8.58
C TRP A 18 -17.83 20.97 7.65
N ARG A 19 -17.67 20.88 6.32
CA ARG A 19 -18.73 21.24 5.36
C ARG A 19 -19.49 19.99 4.91
N ALA A 20 -20.81 20.00 5.10
CA ALA A 20 -21.72 18.98 4.58
C ALA A 20 -22.11 19.26 3.12
N PRO A 21 -22.18 18.26 2.21
CA PRO A 21 -22.80 18.44 0.90
C PRO A 21 -24.34 18.44 1.01
N SER A 22 -24.96 19.14 0.06
CA SER A 22 -26.37 19.51 -0.01
C SER A 22 -27.38 18.35 -0.04
N ARG A 23 -28.60 18.68 0.38
CA ARG A 23 -29.79 17.83 0.50
C ARG A 23 -30.32 17.45 -0.89
N ASN A 24 -29.96 16.29 -1.43
CA ASN A 24 -30.81 15.60 -2.42
C ASN A 24 -30.58 14.09 -2.37
N CYS A 25 -31.67 13.33 -2.17
CA CYS A 25 -31.62 11.97 -1.61
C CYS A 25 -31.71 10.84 -2.65
N SER A 26 -30.75 9.90 -2.63
CA SER A 26 -30.76 8.65 -3.43
C SER A 26 -30.33 7.41 -2.60
N PRO A 27 -30.56 6.17 -3.08
CA PRO A 27 -30.22 4.92 -2.37
C PRO A 27 -28.74 4.82 -1.93
N ARG A 28 -27.83 5.54 -2.60
CA ARG A 28 -26.41 5.65 -2.21
C ARG A 28 -26.23 6.26 -0.81
N ILE A 29 -27.15 7.12 -0.34
CA ILE A 29 -27.07 7.77 0.97
C ILE A 29 -27.22 6.80 2.15
N ARG A 30 -27.98 5.70 2.00
CA ARG A 30 -28.06 4.67 3.06
C ARG A 30 -26.73 3.95 3.24
N LYS A 31 -26.02 3.62 2.14
CA LYS A 31 -24.66 3.07 2.19
C LYS A 31 -23.67 4.10 2.74
N THR A 32 -23.72 5.36 2.30
CA THR A 32 -22.86 6.45 2.82
C THR A 32 -23.07 6.73 4.31
N ARG A 33 -24.32 6.72 4.82
CA ARG A 33 -24.62 6.88 6.26
C ARG A 33 -24.08 5.72 7.11
N ARG A 34 -24.17 4.47 6.62
CA ARG A 34 -23.60 3.30 7.29
C ARG A 34 -22.07 3.35 7.31
N CYS A 35 -21.44 3.73 6.20
CA CYS A 35 -19.98 3.94 6.14
C CYS A 35 -19.53 5.04 7.10
N ARG A 36 -20.24 6.18 7.16
CA ARG A 36 -19.94 7.27 8.11
C ARG A 36 -20.05 6.85 9.58
N ARG A 37 -21.07 6.06 9.94
CA ARG A 37 -21.22 5.52 11.31
C ARG A 37 -20.09 4.55 11.67
N ARG A 38 -19.69 3.67 10.75
CA ARG A 38 -18.57 2.74 10.97
C ARG A 38 -17.25 3.49 11.08
N ALA A 39 -16.98 4.42 10.17
CA ALA A 39 -15.81 5.30 10.21
C ALA A 39 -15.70 5.99 11.57
N ARG A 40 -16.78 6.67 11.97
CA ARG A 40 -16.84 7.40 13.25
C ARG A 40 -16.56 6.47 14.44
N ARG A 41 -17.18 5.29 14.51
CA ARG A 41 -16.92 4.34 15.62
C ARG A 41 -15.47 3.88 15.69
N ARG A 42 -14.84 3.58 14.55
CA ARG A 42 -13.43 3.16 14.49
C ARG A 42 -12.48 4.28 14.90
N ILE A 43 -12.74 5.49 14.42
CA ILE A 43 -11.96 6.69 14.80
C ILE A 43 -12.13 6.97 16.30
N GLU A 44 -13.37 6.96 16.81
CA GLU A 44 -13.64 7.16 18.25
C GLU A 44 -12.94 6.11 19.10
N GLN A 45 -12.87 4.85 18.66
CA GLN A 45 -12.15 3.79 19.36
C GLN A 45 -10.65 4.09 19.48
N ILE A 46 -10.00 4.49 18.38
CA ILE A 46 -8.58 4.86 18.39
C ILE A 46 -8.35 6.08 19.30
N CYS A 47 -9.13 7.14 19.12
CA CYS A 47 -8.98 8.37 19.92
C CYS A 47 -9.22 8.11 21.41
N ARG A 48 -10.19 7.28 21.78
CA ARG A 48 -10.43 6.92 23.19
C ARG A 48 -9.29 6.10 23.77
N ALA A 49 -8.76 5.13 23.02
CA ALA A 49 -7.62 4.33 23.47
C ALA A 49 -6.40 5.22 23.74
N ALA A 50 -6.12 6.18 22.86
CA ALA A 50 -5.01 7.11 23.05
C ALA A 50 -5.24 8.08 24.22
N ALA A 51 -6.41 8.69 24.29
CA ALA A 51 -6.75 9.64 25.36
C ALA A 51 -6.71 8.97 26.75
N ALA A 52 -7.11 7.71 26.86
CA ALA A 52 -7.04 6.95 28.11
C ALA A 52 -5.61 6.80 28.65
N GLN A 53 -4.60 6.92 27.78
CA GLN A 53 -3.19 6.82 28.13
C GLN A 53 -2.46 8.16 28.04
N LYS A 54 -3.19 9.29 27.92
CA LYS A 54 -2.64 10.64 27.75
C LYS A 54 -1.80 10.81 26.48
N PHE A 55 -2.23 10.18 25.40
CA PHE A 55 -1.71 10.40 24.05
C PHE A 55 -2.77 11.03 23.15
N ILE A 56 -2.32 11.72 22.12
CA ILE A 56 -3.13 12.32 21.07
C ILE A 56 -3.03 11.44 19.83
N ALA A 57 -4.17 11.02 19.28
CA ALA A 57 -4.22 10.27 18.02
C ALA A 57 -4.75 11.15 16.89
N ALA A 58 -4.04 11.12 15.75
CA ALA A 58 -4.47 11.68 14.48
C ALA A 58 -4.43 10.58 13.42
N GLY A 59 -5.27 10.67 12.39
CA GLY A 59 -5.32 9.63 11.36
C GLY A 59 -6.43 9.85 10.35
N ALA A 60 -6.53 8.93 9.40
CA ALA A 60 -7.59 8.93 8.42
C ALA A 60 -8.21 7.54 8.27
N TYR A 61 -9.49 7.56 7.94
CA TYR A 61 -10.24 6.39 7.50
C TYR A 61 -10.78 6.65 6.12
N ARG A 62 -10.58 5.70 5.21
CA ARG A 62 -11.17 5.72 3.88
C ARG A 62 -11.93 4.42 3.65
N ALA A 63 -13.06 4.56 2.97
CA ALA A 63 -13.76 3.46 2.33
C ALA A 63 -14.33 3.97 1.02
N ALA A 64 -13.93 3.37 -0.09
CA ALA A 64 -14.30 3.79 -1.42
C ALA A 64 -14.60 2.58 -2.31
N VAL A 65 -15.43 2.83 -3.33
CA VAL A 65 -15.54 1.97 -4.50
C VAL A 65 -14.67 2.62 -5.57
N HIS A 66 -13.90 1.81 -6.28
CA HIS A 66 -13.18 2.25 -7.47
C HIS A 66 -13.69 1.47 -8.67
N GLU A 67 -13.68 2.12 -9.82
CA GLU A 67 -14.10 1.55 -11.09
C GLU A 67 -12.97 1.82 -12.08
N ASN A 68 -12.44 0.75 -12.68
CA ASN A 68 -11.41 0.82 -13.70
C ASN A 68 -12.04 0.38 -15.02
N ALA A 69 -11.86 1.17 -16.07
CA ALA A 69 -12.31 0.86 -17.40
C ALA A 69 -11.18 1.17 -18.39
N VAL A 70 -10.92 0.26 -19.31
CA VAL A 70 -10.00 0.46 -20.42
C VAL A 70 -10.72 0.14 -21.71
N ALA A 71 -10.64 1.04 -22.68
CA ALA A 71 -11.13 0.82 -24.03
C ALA A 71 -10.20 1.51 -25.04
N ASN A 72 -9.95 0.86 -26.18
CA ASN A 72 -9.16 1.46 -27.27
C ASN A 72 -9.68 1.06 -28.66
N SER A 73 -9.16 1.73 -29.70
CA SER A 73 -9.55 1.50 -31.11
C SER A 73 -9.09 0.17 -31.68
N LEU A 74 -8.21 -0.57 -30.97
CA LEU A 74 -7.75 -1.90 -31.34
C LEU A 74 -8.65 -3.01 -30.78
N GLY A 75 -9.75 -2.64 -30.11
CA GLY A 75 -10.76 -3.58 -29.63
C GLY A 75 -10.57 -4.03 -28.18
N ALA A 76 -9.59 -3.49 -27.43
CA ALA A 76 -9.53 -3.74 -26.00
C ALA A 76 -10.78 -3.14 -25.33
N TRP A 77 -11.45 -3.91 -24.49
CA TRP A 77 -12.54 -3.46 -23.63
C TRP A 77 -12.53 -4.26 -22.34
N ALA A 78 -12.30 -3.58 -21.21
CA ALA A 78 -12.24 -4.20 -19.91
C ALA A 78 -12.84 -3.27 -18.85
N TYR A 79 -13.60 -3.84 -17.90
CA TYR A 79 -14.22 -3.11 -16.81
C TYR A 79 -14.12 -3.92 -15.51
N HIS A 80 -13.71 -3.25 -14.43
CA HIS A 80 -13.62 -3.84 -13.10
C HIS A 80 -14.12 -2.86 -12.05
N VAL A 81 -14.84 -3.39 -11.06
CA VAL A 81 -15.26 -2.66 -9.86
C VAL A 81 -14.63 -3.33 -8.66
N GLY A 82 -13.94 -2.54 -7.86
CA GLY A 82 -13.35 -2.98 -6.61
C GLY A 82 -13.71 -2.06 -5.45
N THR A 83 -13.43 -2.54 -4.25
CA THR A 83 -13.55 -1.76 -3.02
C THR A 83 -12.20 -1.62 -2.36
N ILE A 84 -12.01 -0.50 -1.70
CA ILE A 84 -10.84 -0.24 -0.86
C ILE A 84 -11.30 0.35 0.45
N ALA A 85 -10.77 -0.16 1.54
CA ALA A 85 -10.88 0.44 2.84
C ALA A 85 -9.52 0.47 3.51
N ASP A 86 -9.18 1.61 4.10
CA ASP A 86 -7.95 1.77 4.87
C ASP A 86 -8.22 2.62 6.10
N LEU A 87 -7.41 2.38 7.11
CA LEU A 87 -7.40 3.07 8.38
C LEU A 87 -5.95 3.21 8.81
N HIS A 88 -5.50 4.41 9.12
CA HIS A 88 -4.18 4.60 9.70
C HIS A 88 -4.23 5.67 10.79
N THR A 89 -3.31 5.58 11.72
CA THR A 89 -3.18 6.56 12.79
C THR A 89 -1.71 6.77 13.16
N VAL A 90 -1.41 8.01 13.53
CA VAL A 90 -0.22 8.40 14.27
C VAL A 90 -0.68 8.78 15.67
N THR A 91 -0.06 8.18 16.67
CA THR A 91 -0.25 8.50 18.09
C THR A 91 0.97 9.27 18.59
N LEU A 92 0.75 10.34 19.35
CA LEU A 92 1.77 11.27 19.83
C LEU A 92 1.59 11.52 21.33
N ASN A 93 2.68 11.70 22.07
CA ASN A 93 2.59 12.29 23.40
C ASN A 93 2.35 13.80 23.31
N ASP A 94 1.91 14.43 24.40
CA ASP A 94 1.63 15.88 24.42
C ASP A 94 2.85 16.74 24.05
N ALA A 95 4.06 16.26 24.34
CA ALA A 95 5.31 16.94 24.01
C ALA A 95 5.72 16.80 22.53
N GLY A 96 5.09 15.89 21.76
CA GLY A 96 5.47 15.59 20.38
C GLY A 96 6.84 14.91 20.23
N THR A 97 7.42 14.39 21.30
CA THR A 97 8.75 13.75 21.33
C THR A 97 8.70 12.23 21.15
N ALA A 98 7.52 11.63 21.26
CA ALA A 98 7.30 10.20 21.12
C ALA A 98 6.13 9.96 20.18
N SER A 99 6.25 8.97 19.29
CA SER A 99 5.27 8.71 18.25
C SER A 99 5.14 7.23 17.90
N GLY A 100 3.96 6.83 17.43
CA GLY A 100 3.72 5.49 16.94
C GLY A 100 2.74 5.49 15.79
N PHE A 101 3.08 4.76 14.72
CA PHE A 101 2.24 4.61 13.52
C PHE A 101 1.72 3.18 13.40
N ALA A 102 0.46 3.07 13.00
CA ALA A 102 -0.12 1.81 12.56
C ALA A 102 -1.17 2.05 11.48
N SER A 103 -1.30 1.07 10.59
CA SER A 103 -2.22 1.07 9.46
C SER A 103 -2.87 -0.31 9.33
N ASP A 104 -4.03 -0.33 8.67
CA ASP A 104 -4.73 -1.53 8.23
C ASP A 104 -5.48 -1.21 6.94
N ALA A 105 -5.50 -2.15 6.01
CA ALA A 105 -6.06 -1.98 4.68
C ALA A 105 -6.69 -3.29 4.18
N SER A 106 -7.86 -3.19 3.55
CA SER A 106 -8.60 -4.36 3.07
C SER A 106 -9.58 -4.00 1.95
N PRO A 107 -9.82 -4.89 0.98
CA PRO A 107 -10.94 -4.73 0.04
C PRO A 107 -12.30 -4.78 0.76
N ASP A 108 -12.42 -5.44 1.92
CA ASP A 108 -13.62 -5.42 2.75
C ASP A 108 -13.49 -4.46 3.94
N ALA A 109 -14.26 -3.37 3.89
CA ALA A 109 -14.35 -2.44 5.00
C ALA A 109 -14.78 -3.08 6.33
N ARG A 110 -15.33 -4.30 6.36
CA ARG A 110 -15.68 -5.02 7.59
C ARG A 110 -14.47 -5.65 8.26
N ALA A 111 -13.45 -6.03 7.49
CA ALA A 111 -12.27 -6.71 7.98
C ALA A 111 -11.34 -5.81 8.80
N LEU A 112 -11.38 -4.48 8.59
CA LEU A 112 -10.44 -3.59 9.30
C LEU A 112 -10.60 -3.64 10.84
N ASP A 113 -9.48 -3.80 11.53
CA ASP A 113 -9.37 -3.88 12.99
C ASP A 113 -8.80 -2.59 13.59
N ALA A 114 -9.69 -1.66 13.90
CA ALA A 114 -9.33 -0.40 14.57
C ALA A 114 -8.76 -0.61 15.98
N ALA A 115 -9.09 -1.70 16.65
CA ALA A 115 -8.57 -1.99 17.98
C ALA A 115 -7.09 -2.36 17.89
N GLN A 116 -6.73 -3.22 16.93
CA GLN A 116 -5.35 -3.59 16.68
C GLN A 116 -4.52 -2.39 16.24
N VAL A 117 -5.02 -1.58 15.30
CA VAL A 117 -4.36 -0.34 14.87
C VAL A 117 -4.10 0.59 16.06
N ALA A 118 -5.09 0.79 16.94
CA ALA A 118 -4.92 1.61 18.14
C ALA A 118 -3.84 1.05 19.07
N ARG A 119 -3.88 -0.25 19.37
CA ARG A 119 -2.90 -0.92 20.24
C ARG A 119 -1.48 -0.79 19.72
N THR A 120 -1.26 -1.09 18.44
CA THR A 120 0.08 -1.04 17.83
C THR A 120 0.62 0.39 17.80
N ALA A 121 -0.20 1.38 17.42
CA ALA A 121 0.25 2.77 17.42
C ALA A 121 0.57 3.29 18.83
N LEU A 122 -0.23 2.90 19.84
CA LEU A 122 0.02 3.26 21.24
C LEU A 122 1.28 2.61 21.79
N ASP A 123 1.46 1.30 21.60
CA ASP A 123 2.65 0.56 22.05
C ASP A 123 3.92 1.22 21.51
N LYS A 124 3.95 1.50 20.21
CA LYS A 124 5.09 2.19 19.58
C LYS A 124 5.32 3.58 20.18
N ALA A 125 4.26 4.37 20.38
CA ALA A 125 4.38 5.69 20.97
C ALA A 125 4.92 5.63 22.40
N GLN A 126 4.51 4.63 23.19
CA GLN A 126 5.04 4.40 24.54
C GLN A 126 6.50 4.00 24.52
N ARG A 127 6.87 3.03 23.66
CA ARG A 127 8.26 2.53 23.53
C ARG A 127 9.22 3.56 22.96
N SER A 128 8.72 4.52 22.17
CA SER A 128 9.52 5.62 21.62
C SER A 128 9.82 6.74 22.62
N GLN A 129 9.31 6.67 23.85
CA GLN A 129 9.64 7.66 24.87
C GLN A 129 11.11 7.52 25.30
N ASN A 130 11.73 8.66 25.62
CA ASN A 130 13.14 8.74 26.06
C ASN A 130 14.10 8.04 25.07
N PRO A 131 14.12 8.45 23.79
CA PRO A 131 14.99 7.83 22.81
C PRO A 131 16.46 7.99 23.21
N ILE A 132 17.24 6.94 23.00
CA ILE A 132 18.69 6.96 23.20
C ILE A 132 19.40 7.12 21.86
N ALA A 133 20.55 7.78 21.87
CA ALA A 133 21.43 7.82 20.72
C ALA A 133 22.14 6.47 20.56
N LEU A 134 22.18 5.96 19.33
CA LEU A 134 23.00 4.81 18.96
C LEU A 134 24.24 5.29 18.21
N ALA A 135 25.40 4.70 18.53
CA ALA A 135 26.61 4.95 17.77
C ALA A 135 26.47 4.38 16.35
N PRO A 136 27.06 5.01 15.32
CA PRO A 136 27.12 4.42 13.98
C PRO A 136 27.75 3.01 14.02
N GLY A 137 27.14 2.04 13.34
CA GLY A 137 27.60 0.66 13.35
C GLY A 137 26.62 -0.31 12.67
N GLU A 138 26.98 -1.59 12.68
CA GLU A 138 26.14 -2.66 12.17
C GLU A 138 25.25 -3.22 13.29
N TYR A 139 23.95 -3.28 13.02
CA TYR A 139 22.96 -3.78 13.97
C TYR A 139 22.06 -4.80 13.30
N THR A 140 21.71 -5.85 14.05
CA THR A 140 20.60 -6.70 13.65
C THR A 140 19.30 -5.93 13.86
N VAL A 141 18.52 -5.78 12.79
CA VAL A 141 17.23 -5.08 12.83
C VAL A 141 16.09 -6.04 12.52
N VAL A 142 14.97 -5.82 13.18
CA VAL A 142 13.71 -6.48 12.86
C VAL A 142 12.83 -5.45 12.15
N LEU A 143 12.59 -5.65 10.86
CA LEU A 143 11.72 -4.79 10.07
C LEU A 143 10.28 -5.27 10.20
N GLU A 144 9.41 -4.36 10.62
CA GLU A 144 7.97 -4.61 10.60
C GLU A 144 7.42 -4.68 9.17
N PRO A 145 6.23 -5.29 8.97
CA PRO A 145 5.62 -5.43 7.64
C PRO A 145 5.57 -4.13 6.82
N GLU A 146 5.26 -2.98 7.42
CA GLU A 146 5.18 -1.68 6.72
C GLU A 146 6.56 -1.22 6.19
N ALA A 147 7.62 -1.46 6.98
CA ALA A 147 8.99 -1.16 6.58
C ALA A 147 9.43 -2.08 5.43
N VAL A 148 9.11 -3.37 5.52
CA VAL A 148 9.40 -4.35 4.45
C VAL A 148 8.62 -4.01 3.18
N ALA A 149 7.34 -3.64 3.29
CA ALA A 149 6.53 -3.22 2.15
C ALA A 149 7.13 -2.02 1.42
N SER A 150 7.67 -1.04 2.18
CA SER A 150 8.36 0.12 1.60
C SER A 150 9.61 -0.31 0.82
N VAL A 151 10.44 -1.18 1.38
CA VAL A 151 11.62 -1.72 0.69
C VAL A 151 11.21 -2.45 -0.59
N LEU A 152 10.22 -3.34 -0.51
CA LEU A 152 9.71 -4.08 -1.67
C LEU A 152 9.18 -3.15 -2.76
N GLN A 153 8.47 -2.08 -2.41
CA GLN A 153 7.97 -1.11 -3.37
C GLN A 153 9.11 -0.40 -4.12
N TYR A 154 10.18 -0.01 -3.43
CA TYR A 154 11.37 0.54 -4.07
C TYR A 154 12.07 -0.48 -4.98
N THR A 155 12.14 -1.75 -4.58
CA THR A 155 12.67 -2.82 -5.42
C THR A 155 11.80 -3.07 -6.65
N ALA A 156 10.47 -3.01 -6.52
CA ALA A 156 9.53 -3.12 -7.64
C ALA A 156 9.80 -2.07 -8.72
N TRP A 157 10.00 -0.82 -8.28
CA TRP A 157 10.19 0.32 -9.16
C TRP A 157 11.51 0.28 -9.93
N ASN A 158 12.59 -0.13 -9.27
CA ASN A 158 13.94 0.00 -9.81
C ASN A 158 14.47 -1.30 -10.44
N THR A 159 14.01 -2.46 -9.97
CA THR A 159 14.65 -3.75 -10.28
C THR A 159 13.80 -4.62 -11.19
N PHE A 160 12.56 -4.90 -10.79
CA PHE A 160 11.74 -5.93 -11.44
C PHE A 160 10.84 -5.39 -12.56
N ASN A 161 11.31 -4.36 -13.24
CA ASN A 161 10.64 -3.62 -14.31
C ASN A 161 11.43 -3.82 -15.62
N ALA A 162 10.77 -4.27 -16.70
CA ALA A 162 11.41 -4.51 -17.99
C ALA A 162 12.08 -3.26 -18.58
N LEU A 163 11.49 -2.07 -18.43
CA LEU A 163 12.11 -0.82 -18.90
C LEU A 163 13.45 -0.59 -18.17
N ALA A 164 13.49 -0.82 -16.86
CA ALA A 164 14.72 -0.67 -16.07
C ALA A 164 15.81 -1.68 -16.47
N VAL A 165 15.43 -2.90 -16.85
CA VAL A 165 16.38 -3.90 -17.38
C VAL A 165 16.93 -3.46 -18.74
N GLN A 166 16.05 -3.01 -19.63
CA GLN A 166 16.41 -2.63 -20.99
C GLN A 166 17.21 -1.32 -21.05
N GLU A 167 17.04 -0.43 -20.05
CA GLU A 167 17.86 0.77 -19.85
C GLU A 167 19.08 0.53 -18.95
N GLU A 168 19.37 -0.73 -18.61
CA GLU A 168 20.57 -1.13 -17.85
C GLU A 168 20.64 -0.57 -16.41
N ARG A 169 19.52 -0.10 -15.86
CA ARG A 169 19.41 0.38 -14.47
C ARG A 169 19.17 -0.74 -13.47
N SER A 170 18.58 -1.84 -13.92
CA SER A 170 18.23 -2.96 -13.05
C SER A 170 19.41 -3.91 -12.81
N PHE A 171 19.68 -4.21 -11.54
CA PHE A 171 20.73 -5.15 -11.14
C PHE A 171 20.41 -6.63 -11.47
N VAL A 172 19.20 -6.96 -11.95
CA VAL A 172 18.86 -8.33 -12.40
C VAL A 172 19.13 -8.57 -13.89
N ARG A 173 19.56 -7.54 -14.63
CA ARG A 173 19.91 -7.66 -16.05
C ARG A 173 20.98 -8.74 -16.26
N GLY A 174 20.66 -9.74 -17.09
CA GLY A 174 21.57 -10.86 -17.40
C GLY A 174 21.80 -11.85 -16.26
N ARG A 175 21.08 -11.73 -15.14
CA ARG A 175 21.30 -12.52 -13.90
C ARG A 175 20.09 -13.36 -13.52
N ARG A 176 19.27 -13.73 -14.51
CA ARG A 176 18.13 -14.62 -14.32
C ARG A 176 18.64 -16.01 -13.88
N GLY A 177 18.05 -16.53 -12.81
CA GLY A 177 18.44 -17.79 -12.18
C GLY A 177 19.56 -17.65 -11.14
N GLU A 178 20.25 -16.50 -11.09
CA GLU A 178 21.30 -16.26 -10.10
C GLU A 178 20.69 -15.99 -8.72
N GLN A 179 21.34 -16.51 -7.68
CA GLN A 179 20.96 -16.27 -6.30
C GLN A 179 21.47 -14.91 -5.83
N LEU A 180 20.57 -13.93 -5.78
CA LEU A 180 20.88 -12.54 -5.42
C LEU A 180 20.46 -12.18 -3.99
N PHE A 181 19.59 -12.99 -3.39
CA PHE A 181 19.04 -12.79 -2.06
C PHE A 181 19.15 -14.06 -1.22
N SER A 182 18.86 -13.94 0.09
CA SER A 182 18.77 -15.09 0.98
C SER A 182 17.78 -16.14 0.45
N PRO A 183 18.05 -17.45 0.61
CA PRO A 183 17.12 -18.52 0.25
C PRO A 183 15.74 -18.41 0.91
N LEU A 184 15.64 -17.64 2.01
CA LEU A 184 14.40 -17.40 2.75
C LEU A 184 13.48 -16.39 2.06
N VAL A 185 13.95 -15.68 1.02
CA VAL A 185 13.20 -14.63 0.34
C VAL A 185 12.58 -15.17 -0.93
N SER A 186 11.25 -15.14 -1.00
CA SER A 186 10.50 -15.38 -2.25
C SER A 186 9.47 -14.28 -2.42
N VAL A 187 9.46 -13.64 -3.58
CA VAL A 187 8.62 -12.47 -3.88
C VAL A 187 7.90 -12.68 -5.20
N TYR A 188 6.59 -12.46 -5.20
CA TYR A 188 5.76 -12.53 -6.41
C TYR A 188 4.79 -11.35 -6.47
N ASP A 189 4.38 -10.97 -7.69
CA ASP A 189 3.26 -10.08 -7.94
C ASP A 189 2.03 -10.90 -8.30
N ASP A 190 0.89 -10.62 -7.67
CA ASP A 190 -0.38 -11.24 -8.03
C ASP A 190 -1.57 -10.27 -7.82
N GLY A 191 -1.95 -9.56 -8.89
CA GLY A 191 -3.12 -8.67 -8.89
C GLY A 191 -4.47 -9.38 -8.80
N ASN A 192 -4.52 -10.72 -8.82
CA ASN A 192 -5.73 -11.53 -8.72
C ASN A 192 -5.85 -12.28 -7.39
N ALA A 193 -4.91 -12.10 -6.47
CA ALA A 193 -4.96 -12.70 -5.14
C ALA A 193 -6.20 -12.26 -4.34
N ARG A 194 -6.71 -13.13 -3.45
CA ARG A 194 -7.95 -12.85 -2.70
C ARG A 194 -7.76 -11.82 -1.58
N ASP A 195 -6.54 -11.70 -1.08
CA ASP A 195 -6.11 -10.88 0.03
C ASP A 195 -5.45 -9.56 -0.42
N THR A 196 -5.68 -9.14 -1.67
CA THR A 196 -5.20 -7.86 -2.20
C THR A 196 -6.31 -6.97 -2.74
N PHE A 197 -5.94 -5.77 -3.17
CA PHE A 197 -6.81 -4.90 -3.96
C PHE A 197 -6.80 -5.38 -5.41
N ALA A 198 -7.81 -6.16 -5.79
CA ALA A 198 -7.85 -6.76 -7.12
C ALA A 198 -7.67 -5.72 -8.25
N LEU A 199 -6.80 -6.05 -9.21
CA LEU A 199 -6.62 -5.31 -10.45
C LEU A 199 -6.47 -6.35 -11.58
N PRO A 200 -7.58 -6.83 -12.16
CA PRO A 200 -7.54 -8.01 -13.04
C PRO A 200 -6.93 -7.75 -14.43
N PHE A 201 -6.81 -6.49 -14.83
CA PHE A 201 -6.17 -6.07 -16.07
C PHE A 201 -5.37 -4.78 -15.83
N ASP A 202 -4.35 -4.55 -16.66
CA ASP A 202 -3.54 -3.34 -16.62
C ASP A 202 -4.18 -2.18 -17.40
N PHE A 203 -3.49 -1.05 -17.46
CA PHE A 203 -4.03 0.16 -18.09
C PHE A 203 -3.97 0.15 -19.63
N GLU A 204 -3.57 -0.98 -20.24
CA GLU A 204 -3.70 -1.27 -21.69
C GLU A 204 -4.84 -2.26 -21.97
N GLY A 205 -5.47 -2.81 -20.92
CA GLY A 205 -6.53 -3.82 -21.01
C GLY A 205 -5.99 -5.25 -21.07
N THR A 206 -4.69 -5.45 -20.82
CA THR A 206 -4.07 -6.77 -20.79
C THR A 206 -4.39 -7.46 -19.47
N PRO A 207 -4.90 -8.70 -19.46
CA PRO A 207 -5.11 -9.46 -18.22
C PRO A 207 -3.83 -9.57 -17.41
N ARG A 208 -3.89 -9.28 -16.11
CA ARG A 208 -2.72 -9.39 -15.22
C ARG A 208 -2.37 -10.84 -14.99
N GLN A 209 -1.09 -11.15 -15.11
CA GLN A 209 -0.53 -12.45 -14.78
C GLN A 209 0.14 -12.41 -13.40
N LYS A 210 0.12 -13.54 -12.69
CA LYS A 210 1.01 -13.73 -11.54
C LYS A 210 2.45 -13.86 -12.04
N VAL A 211 3.37 -13.10 -11.46
CA VAL A 211 4.79 -13.13 -11.84
C VAL A 211 5.64 -13.38 -10.61
N THR A 212 6.37 -14.50 -10.60
CA THR A 212 7.39 -14.76 -9.58
C THR A 212 8.65 -13.96 -9.92
N LEU A 213 9.01 -13.01 -9.05
CA LEU A 213 10.15 -12.11 -9.23
C LEU A 213 11.41 -12.69 -8.60
N ILE A 214 11.25 -13.25 -7.39
CA ILE A 214 12.30 -13.92 -6.62
C ILE A 214 11.74 -15.26 -6.14
N GLU A 215 12.46 -16.35 -6.39
CA GLU A 215 12.13 -17.69 -5.87
C GLU A 215 13.33 -18.20 -5.08
N LYS A 216 13.16 -18.39 -3.76
CA LYS A 216 14.20 -18.88 -2.85
C LYS A 216 15.54 -18.16 -3.04
N GLY A 217 15.48 -16.83 -3.10
CA GLY A 217 16.65 -15.97 -3.28
C GLY A 217 17.13 -15.79 -4.72
N CYS A 218 16.62 -16.57 -5.68
CA CYS A 218 17.01 -16.48 -7.09
C CYS A 218 16.12 -15.52 -7.88
N ALA A 219 16.72 -14.65 -8.70
CA ALA A 219 15.98 -13.75 -9.58
C ALA A 219 15.33 -14.54 -10.73
N GLN A 220 14.02 -14.40 -10.93
CA GLN A 220 13.26 -15.25 -11.87
C GLN A 220 12.75 -14.51 -13.10
N ALA A 221 12.04 -13.40 -12.92
CA ALA A 221 11.40 -12.66 -13.99
C ALA A 221 11.27 -11.17 -13.65
N VAL A 222 10.99 -10.37 -14.67
CA VAL A 222 10.56 -8.97 -14.54
C VAL A 222 9.19 -8.82 -15.18
N VAL A 223 8.48 -7.75 -14.83
CA VAL A 223 7.16 -7.48 -15.40
C VAL A 223 7.26 -6.68 -16.70
N TYR A 224 6.29 -6.89 -17.58
CA TYR A 224 6.23 -6.33 -18.93
C TYR A 224 4.90 -5.62 -19.20
N ASP A 225 4.96 -4.51 -19.94
CA ASP A 225 3.84 -3.90 -20.65
C ASP A 225 3.93 -4.25 -22.15
N THR A 226 2.97 -3.84 -22.98
CA THR A 226 3.00 -4.20 -24.41
C THR A 226 4.22 -3.62 -25.15
N PHE A 227 4.69 -2.43 -24.76
CA PHE A 227 5.82 -1.78 -25.42
C PHE A 227 7.15 -2.49 -25.13
N THR A 228 7.44 -2.69 -23.84
CA THR A 228 8.65 -3.36 -23.37
C THR A 228 8.66 -4.83 -23.76
N ALA A 229 7.50 -5.51 -23.75
CA ALA A 229 7.37 -6.89 -24.22
C ALA A 229 7.74 -7.04 -25.70
N ARG A 230 7.24 -6.12 -26.54
CA ARG A 230 7.53 -6.12 -27.97
C ARG A 230 9.02 -5.95 -28.26
N ARG A 231 9.72 -5.11 -27.50
CA ARG A 231 11.18 -4.91 -27.65
C ARG A 231 11.98 -6.18 -27.37
N ASP A 232 11.55 -6.99 -26.41
CA ASP A 232 12.21 -8.24 -26.03
C ASP A 232 11.65 -9.48 -26.77
N GLY A 233 10.63 -9.31 -27.61
CA GLY A 233 9.98 -10.43 -28.31
C GLY A 233 9.21 -11.39 -27.41
N VAL A 234 8.71 -10.91 -26.27
CA VAL A 234 7.93 -11.69 -25.28
C VAL A 234 6.48 -11.21 -25.21
N ALA A 235 5.64 -11.91 -24.44
CA ALA A 235 4.28 -11.47 -24.15
C ALA A 235 4.24 -10.48 -22.98
N SER A 236 3.29 -9.53 -23.00
CA SER A 236 3.01 -8.66 -21.86
C SER A 236 2.53 -9.48 -20.67
N THR A 237 2.98 -9.11 -19.46
CA THR A 237 2.50 -9.71 -18.22
C THR A 237 1.29 -8.96 -17.66
N GLY A 238 0.80 -7.94 -18.35
CA GLY A 238 -0.29 -7.08 -17.90
C GLY A 238 0.14 -6.20 -16.74
N HIS A 239 1.16 -5.37 -16.92
CA HIS A 239 1.71 -4.51 -15.87
C HIS A 239 1.90 -3.05 -16.30
N SER A 240 1.27 -2.64 -17.40
CA SER A 240 1.30 -1.26 -17.85
C SER A 240 0.64 -0.32 -16.84
N LEU A 241 1.20 0.89 -16.68
CA LEU A 241 0.66 1.96 -15.84
C LEU A 241 -0.24 2.90 -16.66
N PRO A 242 -1.06 3.75 -16.01
CA PRO A 242 -1.90 4.71 -16.73
C PRO A 242 -1.07 5.63 -17.62
N ALA A 243 -1.56 5.91 -18.82
CA ALA A 243 -0.94 6.87 -19.73
C ALA A 243 -0.97 8.31 -19.16
N PRO A 244 0.08 9.11 -19.36
CA PRO A 244 1.37 8.74 -19.96
C PRO A 244 2.21 7.87 -19.02
N ASN A 245 2.73 6.76 -19.53
CA ASN A 245 3.61 5.87 -18.78
C ASN A 245 5.09 6.14 -19.13
N LEU A 246 5.79 6.89 -18.27
CA LEU A 246 7.19 7.26 -18.47
C LEU A 246 8.17 6.34 -17.72
N VAL A 247 7.67 5.44 -16.88
CA VAL A 247 8.49 4.65 -15.96
C VAL A 247 8.47 3.17 -16.28
N GLY A 248 7.64 2.74 -17.23
CA GLY A 248 7.53 1.35 -17.67
C GLY A 248 6.54 0.53 -16.84
N PRO A 249 6.54 -0.80 -17.00
CA PRO A 249 5.66 -1.69 -16.27
C PRO A 249 6.06 -1.81 -14.80
N LEU A 250 5.08 -1.99 -13.90
CA LEU A 250 5.35 -2.04 -12.46
C LEU A 250 4.63 -3.21 -11.77
N PRO A 251 5.33 -4.01 -10.93
CA PRO A 251 4.66 -4.90 -9.99
C PRO A 251 4.00 -4.06 -8.89
N GLN A 252 2.68 -4.23 -8.71
CA GLN A 252 1.85 -3.40 -7.83
C GLN A 252 1.22 -4.17 -6.66
N HIS A 253 1.18 -5.50 -6.75
CA HIS A 253 0.54 -6.39 -5.78
C HIS A 253 1.57 -7.41 -5.30
N LEU A 254 2.64 -6.90 -4.69
CA LEU A 254 3.76 -7.69 -4.22
C LEU A 254 3.41 -8.45 -2.95
N PHE A 255 3.86 -9.70 -2.91
CA PHE A 255 3.80 -10.58 -1.76
C PHE A 255 5.19 -11.08 -1.45
N LEU A 256 5.59 -10.98 -0.18
CA LEU A 256 6.70 -11.73 0.37
C LEU A 256 6.14 -13.01 0.98
N ALA A 257 6.64 -14.16 0.54
CA ALA A 257 6.22 -15.45 1.08
C ALA A 257 6.51 -15.53 2.59
N PRO A 258 5.60 -16.12 3.39
CA PRO A 258 5.81 -16.25 4.82
C PRO A 258 6.99 -17.19 5.13
N GLY A 259 7.75 -16.84 6.17
CA GLY A 259 8.76 -17.72 6.75
C GLY A 259 8.16 -18.67 7.80
N ALA A 260 9.02 -19.47 8.44
CA ALA A 260 8.62 -20.38 9.53
C ALA A 260 8.62 -19.72 10.93
N ALA A 261 9.17 -18.50 11.05
CA ALA A 261 9.29 -17.80 12.32
C ALA A 261 8.01 -17.04 12.69
N SER A 262 7.70 -16.96 13.98
CA SER A 262 6.66 -16.06 14.51
C SER A 262 7.24 -14.67 14.75
N ALA A 263 6.41 -13.63 14.59
CA ALA A 263 6.81 -12.28 14.94
C ALA A 263 7.10 -12.19 16.45
N PRO A 264 8.16 -11.48 16.88
CA PRO A 264 8.36 -11.20 18.30
C PRO A 264 7.18 -10.36 18.81
N ASN A 265 6.64 -10.75 19.97
CA ASN A 265 5.54 -10.06 20.65
C ASN A 265 5.86 -8.60 20.97
#